data_AF-A0AAU8FJR7-F1
#
_entry.id   AF-A0AAU8FJR7-F1
#
_cell.length_a   1.000
_cell.length_b   1.000
_cell.length_c   1.000
_cell.angle_alpha   90.00
_cell.angle_beta   90.00
_cell.angle_gamma   90.00
#
_symmetry.space_group_name_H-M   'P 1'
#
loop_
_entity.id
_entity.type
_entity.pdbx_description
1 polymer ?
#
loop_
_entity_poly.entity_id
_entity_poly.type
_entity_poly.pdbx_seq_one_letter_code
_entity_poly.pdbx_strand_id
1 'polypeptide(L)'
;MILEKTFHLSVGREARIVVKGQVARNRSEIIIDYEFLIREKHDADFRAPIGPNHPQYWKLKKSTPEKAQLLQLEYSGISRKQLREVTREFKRLAGPGYTFRYQNEIEERTKYLKGIRVSATSRRMLSVA
;
A
#
# COMPACT_ATOMS: atom_id res chain seq x y z
N MET A 1 -10.23 13.95 0.14
CA MET A 1 -9.20 14.20 1.17
C MET A 1 -7.97 13.39 0.83
N ILE A 2 -6.77 13.90 1.10
CA ILE A 2 -5.51 13.19 0.83
C ILE A 2 -4.62 13.35 2.06
N LEU A 3 -3.99 12.25 2.49
CA LEU A 3 -2.94 12.26 3.51
C LEU A 3 -1.70 11.59 2.93
N GLU A 4 -0.57 12.30 2.97
CA GLU A 4 0.72 11.76 2.56
C GLU A 4 1.62 11.59 3.78
N LYS A 5 2.26 10.43 3.89
CA LYS A 5 3.23 10.17 4.95
C LYS A 5 4.44 9.45 4.39
N THR A 6 5.62 10.05 4.57
CA THR A 6 6.90 9.52 4.10
C THR A 6 7.63 8.86 5.25
N PHE A 7 8.14 7.66 5.00
CA PHE A 7 8.92 6.85 5.92
C PHE A 7 10.32 6.66 5.37
N HIS A 8 11.32 6.93 6.20
CA HIS A 8 12.71 6.65 5.88
C HIS A 8 13.00 5.19 6.26
N LEU A 9 13.30 4.36 5.26
CA LEU A 9 13.71 2.97 5.44
C LEU A 9 15.24 2.89 5.54
N SER A 10 15.73 1.78 6.07
CA SER A 10 17.17 1.48 6.07
C SER A 10 17.73 1.46 4.64
N VAL A 11 19.00 1.85 4.47
CA VAL A 11 19.74 1.87 3.17
C VAL A 11 19.41 3.07 2.26
N GLY A 12 18.98 4.21 2.82
CA GLY A 12 18.78 5.45 2.04
C GLY A 12 17.60 5.36 1.07
N ARG A 13 16.63 4.51 1.39
CA ARG A 13 15.38 4.35 0.65
C ARG A 13 14.26 5.02 1.43
N GLU A 14 13.42 5.77 0.75
CA GLU A 14 12.22 6.36 1.30
C GLU A 14 11.00 5.69 0.70
N ALA A 15 9.98 5.49 1.53
CA ALA A 15 8.69 4.98 1.09
C ALA A 15 7.60 5.95 1.54
N ARG A 16 6.72 6.34 0.62
CA ARG A 16 5.60 7.24 0.89
C ARG A 16 4.29 6.48 0.73
N ILE A 17 3.41 6.66 1.71
CA ILE A 17 2.02 6.22 1.67
C ILE A 17 1.18 7.45 1.35
N VAL A 18 0.39 7.37 0.29
CA VAL A 18 -0.63 8.35 -0.06
C VAL A 18 -1.99 7.71 0.17
N VAL A 19 -2.73 8.20 1.15
CA VAL A 19 -4.10 7.75 1.45
C VAL A 19 -5.05 8.73 0.80
N LYS A 20 -5.84 8.24 -0.16
CA LYS A 20 -6.85 9.02 -0.88
C LYS A 20 -8.22 8.65 -0.33
N GLY A 21 -8.95 9.60 0.23
CA GLY A 21 -10.33 9.42 0.63
C GLY A 21 -11.28 10.15 -0.30
N GLN A 22 -12.18 9.43 -0.95
CA GLN A 22 -13.26 9.97 -1.76
C GLN A 22 -14.57 9.84 -1.00
N VAL A 23 -15.30 10.95 -0.87
CA VAL A 23 -16.63 10.93 -0.24
C VAL A 23 -17.61 10.31 -1.22
N ALA A 24 -18.26 9.23 -0.81
CA ALA A 24 -19.28 8.56 -1.61
C ALA A 24 -20.51 9.47 -1.80
N ARG A 25 -21.33 9.15 -2.80
CA ARG A 25 -22.55 9.93 -3.13
C ARG A 25 -23.50 10.12 -1.93
N ASN A 26 -23.52 9.17 -1.00
CA ASN A 26 -24.36 9.19 0.20
C ASN A 26 -23.82 10.08 1.34
N ARG A 27 -22.74 10.85 1.11
CA ARG A 27 -22.12 11.86 2.00
C ARG A 27 -21.72 11.40 3.41
N SER A 28 -21.96 10.14 3.75
CA SER A 28 -21.69 9.53 5.05
C SER A 28 -20.65 8.40 4.96
N GLU A 29 -20.20 8.08 3.75
CA GLU A 29 -19.17 7.07 3.52
C GLU A 29 -17.94 7.69 2.84
N ILE A 30 -16.75 7.29 3.28
CA ILE A 30 -15.48 7.64 2.64
C ILE A 30 -14.85 6.37 2.11
N ILE A 31 -14.62 6.32 0.79
CA ILE A 31 -13.88 5.27 0.11
C ILE A 31 -12.39 5.64 0.20
N ILE A 32 -11.63 4.81 0.91
CA ILE A 32 -10.20 4.92 1.10
C ILE A 32 -9.49 4.10 0.03
N ASP A 33 -8.58 4.73 -0.69
CA ASP A 33 -7.62 4.09 -1.57
C ASP A 33 -6.18 4.39 -1.11
N TYR A 34 -5.27 3.48 -1.40
CA TYR A 34 -3.87 3.55 -1.00
C TYR A 34 -2.96 3.59 -2.21
N GLU A 35 -2.03 4.53 -2.22
CA GLU A 35 -0.97 4.57 -3.20
C GLU A 35 0.38 4.52 -2.49
N PHE A 36 1.24 3.63 -2.97
CA PHE A 36 2.56 3.40 -2.42
C PHE A 36 3.59 3.90 -3.40
N LEU A 37 4.48 4.76 -2.91
CA LEU A 37 5.57 5.32 -3.68
C LEU A 37 6.89 5.07 -2.97
N ILE A 38 7.96 4.98 -3.73
CA ILE A 38 9.33 4.84 -3.22
C ILE A 38 10.23 5.86 -3.88
N ARG A 39 11.27 6.26 -3.16
CA ARG A 39 12.38 7.06 -3.68
C ARG A 39 13.68 6.47 -3.16
N GLU A 40 14.59 6.13 -4.06
CA GLU A 40 15.93 5.72 -3.68
C GLU A 40 16.87 6.93 -3.60
N LYS A 41 18.02 6.80 -2.95
CA LYS A 41 19.01 7.88 -2.78
C LYS A 41 19.38 8.60 -4.09
N HIS A 42 19.34 7.88 -5.20
CA HIS A 42 19.69 8.38 -6.53
C HIS A 42 18.48 8.76 -7.40
N ASP A 43 17.26 8.51 -6.92
CA ASP A 43 16.04 8.92 -7.63
C ASP A 43 15.72 10.38 -7.31
N ALA A 44 15.44 11.18 -8.34
CA ALA A 44 14.97 12.55 -8.17
C ALA A 44 13.55 12.60 -7.59
N ASP A 45 12.69 11.71 -8.09
CA ASP A 45 11.24 11.72 -7.82
C ASP A 45 10.72 10.41 -7.21
N PHE A 46 9.57 10.52 -6.54
CA PHE A 46 8.84 9.36 -6.04
C PHE A 46 8.23 8.56 -7.20
N ARG A 47 8.48 7.25 -7.21
CA ARG A 47 7.98 6.32 -8.24
C ARG A 47 7.22 5.15 -7.61
N ALA A 48 6.38 4.49 -8.41
CA ALA A 48 5.74 3.26 -7.98
C ALA A 48 6.80 2.16 -7.73
N PRO A 49 6.68 1.36 -6.65
CA PRO A 49 7.58 0.26 -6.36
C PRO A 49 7.74 -0.74 -7.52
N ILE A 50 6.64 -1.03 -8.20
CA ILE A 50 6.62 -1.83 -9.43
C ILE A 50 6.06 -0.96 -10.56
N GLY A 51 6.95 -0.45 -11.42
CA GLY A 51 6.59 0.27 -12.65
C GLY A 51 6.70 -0.60 -13.91
N PRO A 52 6.39 -0.07 -15.10
CA PRO A 52 6.48 -0.79 -16.38
C PRO A 52 7.86 -1.40 -16.66
N ASN A 53 8.92 -0.73 -16.20
CA ASN A 53 10.32 -1.16 -16.38
C ASN A 53 10.77 -2.20 -15.32
N HIS A 54 9.90 -2.58 -14.38
CA HIS A 54 10.24 -3.55 -13.35
C HIS A 54 10.08 -4.98 -13.88
N PRO A 55 11.04 -5.91 -13.63
CA PRO A 55 10.98 -7.28 -14.17
C PRO A 55 9.74 -8.08 -13.70
N GLN A 56 9.09 -7.62 -12.64
CA GLN A 56 7.86 -8.23 -12.11
C GLN A 56 6.57 -7.47 -12.48
N TYR A 57 6.65 -6.49 -13.38
CA TYR A 57 5.49 -5.73 -13.84
C TYR A 57 4.39 -6.63 -14.43
N TRP A 58 4.77 -7.74 -15.07
CA TRP A 58 3.83 -8.73 -15.58
C TRP A 58 2.95 -9.33 -14.49
N LYS A 59 3.46 -9.48 -13.25
CA LYS A 59 2.66 -9.96 -12.11
C LYS A 59 1.61 -8.94 -11.73
N LEU A 60 1.96 -7.66 -11.76
CA LEU A 60 1.03 -6.58 -11.50
C LEU A 60 -0.06 -6.52 -12.57
N LYS A 61 0.31 -6.61 -13.85
CA LYS A 61 -0.63 -6.59 -14.98
C LYS A 61 -1.61 -7.77 -14.98
N LYS A 62 -1.18 -8.95 -14.50
CA LYS A 62 -2.02 -10.16 -14.40
C LYS A 62 -2.81 -10.27 -13.08
N SER A 63 -2.56 -9.39 -12.11
CA SER A 63 -3.17 -9.45 -10.79
C SER A 63 -4.49 -8.70 -10.73
N THR A 64 -5.39 -9.11 -9.81
CA THR A 64 -6.54 -8.28 -9.45
C THR A 64 -6.08 -6.98 -8.79
N PRO A 65 -6.88 -5.90 -8.81
CA PRO A 65 -6.54 -4.63 -8.18
C PRO A 65 -6.07 -4.79 -6.72
N GLU A 66 -6.71 -5.66 -5.93
CA GLU A 66 -6.28 -5.86 -4.53
C GLU A 66 -4.91 -6.56 -4.44
N LYS A 67 -4.66 -7.57 -5.30
CA LYS A 67 -3.37 -8.26 -5.35
C LYS A 67 -2.26 -7.34 -5.84
N ALA A 68 -2.55 -6.49 -6.83
CA ALA A 68 -1.61 -5.50 -7.34
C ALA A 68 -1.21 -4.51 -6.25
N GLN A 69 -2.17 -4.02 -5.46
CA GLN A 69 -1.92 -3.08 -4.37
C GLN A 69 -1.14 -3.71 -3.21
N LEU A 70 -1.40 -4.99 -2.91
CA LEU A 70 -0.61 -5.76 -1.96
C LEU A 70 0.85 -5.95 -2.42
N LEU A 71 1.05 -6.24 -3.71
CA LEU A 71 2.40 -6.32 -4.29
C LEU A 71 3.12 -4.97 -4.20
N GLN A 72 2.43 -3.87 -4.49
CA GLN A 72 3.02 -2.53 -4.33
C GLN A 72 3.40 -2.26 -2.87
N LEU A 73 2.54 -2.61 -1.91
CA LEU A 73 2.86 -2.51 -0.47
C LEU A 73 4.10 -3.34 -0.12
N GLU A 74 4.17 -4.60 -0.56
CA GLU A 74 5.30 -5.49 -0.28
C GLU A 74 6.62 -4.94 -0.85
N TYR A 75 6.60 -4.50 -2.10
CA TYR A 75 7.78 -3.96 -2.77
C TYR A 75 8.18 -2.60 -2.23
N SER A 76 7.24 -1.83 -1.66
CA SER A 76 7.55 -0.55 -1.03
C SER A 76 8.38 -0.67 0.26
N GLY A 77 8.38 -1.84 0.90
CA GLY A 77 9.05 -2.06 2.19
C GLY A 77 8.29 -1.47 3.39
N ILE A 78 7.08 -0.95 3.18
CA ILE A 78 6.24 -0.43 4.25
C ILE A 78 5.69 -1.57 5.11
N SER A 79 5.88 -1.45 6.41
CA SER A 79 5.32 -2.39 7.37
C SER A 79 3.83 -2.18 7.59
N ARG A 80 3.13 -3.24 8.00
CA ARG A 80 1.72 -3.17 8.40
C ARG A 80 1.47 -2.19 9.54
N LYS A 81 2.44 -2.02 10.44
CA LYS A 81 2.34 -1.09 11.56
C LYS A 81 2.26 0.34 11.03
N GLN A 82 3.15 0.70 10.10
CA GLN A 82 3.15 2.00 9.44
C GLN A 82 1.84 2.22 8.68
N LEU A 83 1.39 1.25 7.87
CA LEU A 83 0.11 1.36 7.16
C LEU A 83 -1.06 1.64 8.12
N ARG A 84 -1.19 0.84 9.19
CA ARG A 84 -2.24 1.03 10.21
C ARG A 84 -2.16 2.39 10.91
N GLU A 85 -0.95 2.88 11.16
CA GLU A 85 -0.74 4.20 11.76
C GLU A 85 -1.27 5.31 10.84
N VAL A 86 -0.91 5.27 9.55
CA VAL A 86 -1.38 6.26 8.57
C VAL A 86 -2.89 6.16 8.39
N THR A 87 -3.47 4.96 8.33
CA THR A 87 -4.93 4.78 8.25
C THR A 87 -5.64 5.35 9.47
N ARG A 88 -5.11 5.14 10.68
CA ARG A 88 -5.67 5.72 11.91
C ARG A 88 -5.59 7.23 11.91
N GLU A 89 -4.46 7.78 11.46
CA GLU A 89 -4.26 9.22 11.31
C GLU A 89 -5.24 9.83 10.31
N PHE A 90 -5.42 9.19 9.16
CA PHE A 90 -6.42 9.58 8.16
C PHE A 90 -7.84 9.58 8.73
N LYS A 91 -8.23 8.52 9.46
CA LYS A 91 -9.55 8.43 10.11
C LYS A 91 -9.76 9.53 11.15
N ARG A 92 -8.73 9.89 11.92
CA ARG A 92 -8.79 11.01 12.87
C ARG A 92 -8.97 12.35 12.14
N LEU A 93 -8.27 12.56 11.02
CA LEU A 93 -8.38 13.78 10.23
C LEU A 93 -9.73 13.91 9.53
N ALA A 94 -10.32 12.81 9.08
CA ALA A 94 -11.66 12.79 8.51
C ALA A 94 -12.75 13.12 9.54
N GLY A 95 -12.49 12.89 10.83
CA GLY A 95 -13.42 13.17 11.92
C GLY A 95 -14.44 12.05 12.16
N PRO A 96 -15.16 12.11 13.30
CA PRO A 96 -16.21 11.16 13.63
C PRO A 96 -17.44 11.35 12.72
N GLY A 97 -18.13 10.26 12.38
CA GLY A 97 -19.38 10.31 11.61
C GLY A 97 -19.31 9.76 10.18
N TYR A 98 -18.11 9.37 9.70
CA TYR A 98 -17.95 8.70 8.43
C TYR A 98 -17.78 7.18 8.58
N THR A 99 -18.49 6.42 7.75
CA THR A 99 -18.20 5.01 7.53
C THR A 99 -17.07 4.88 6.52
N PHE A 100 -15.99 4.20 6.88
CA PHE A 100 -14.86 4.01 5.98
C PHE A 100 -14.99 2.69 5.23
N ARG A 101 -15.00 2.75 3.89
CA ARG A 101 -14.84 1.59 3.02
C ARG A 101 -13.47 1.64 2.38
N TYR A 102 -12.88 0.50 2.07
CA TYR A 102 -11.64 0.46 1.30
C TYR A 102 -11.98 0.14 -0.15
N GLN A 103 -11.35 0.86 -1.09
CA GLN A 103 -11.53 0.61 -2.51
C GLN A 103 -11.10 -0.80 -2.90
N ASN A 104 -10.09 -1.34 -2.20
CA ASN A 104 -9.65 -2.72 -2.28
C ASN A 104 -9.52 -3.27 -0.85
N GLU A 105 -9.98 -4.50 -0.59
CA GLU A 105 -9.94 -5.15 0.73
C GLU A 105 -8.54 -5.63 1.13
N ILE A 106 -7.56 -4.71 1.12
CA ILE A 106 -6.18 -4.97 1.53
C ILE A 106 -6.12 -5.35 3.02
N GLU A 107 -6.97 -4.78 3.87
CA GLU A 107 -6.94 -5.04 5.31
C GLU A 107 -7.27 -6.50 5.66
N GLU A 108 -8.18 -7.15 4.92
CA GLU A 108 -8.54 -8.55 5.16
C GLU A 108 -7.40 -9.49 4.77
N ARG A 109 -6.73 -9.23 3.64
CA ARG A 109 -5.59 -10.05 3.19
C ARG A 109 -4.29 -9.77 3.93
N THR A 110 -4.12 -8.54 4.44
CA THR A 110 -3.07 -8.22 5.40
C THR A 110 -3.34 -8.76 6.80
N LYS A 111 -4.40 -9.54 7.06
CA LYS A 111 -4.43 -10.42 8.24
C LYS A 111 -3.55 -11.67 8.03
N TYR A 112 -3.38 -12.15 6.80
CA TYR A 112 -2.77 -13.48 6.52
C TYR A 112 -1.27 -13.49 6.15
N LEU A 113 -0.67 -12.39 5.70
CA LEU A 113 0.82 -12.29 5.52
C LEU A 113 1.57 -12.25 6.89
N LYS A 114 1.57 -13.35 7.65
CA LYS A 114 2.37 -13.46 8.87
C LYS A 114 3.85 -13.19 8.54
N GLY A 115 4.45 -12.23 9.25
CA GLY A 115 5.89 -12.03 9.31
C GLY A 115 6.54 -11.55 8.02
N ILE A 116 6.58 -10.24 7.80
CA ILE A 116 7.59 -9.65 6.90
C ILE A 116 8.93 -9.72 7.64
N ARG A 117 9.53 -10.92 7.66
CA ARG A 117 10.98 -11.10 7.69
C ARG A 117 11.35 -11.52 6.29
N VAL A 118 11.92 -10.57 5.56
CA VAL A 118 12.56 -10.76 4.26
C VAL A 118 13.50 -11.96 4.36
N SER A 119 13.07 -13.09 3.84
CA SER A 119 13.92 -14.24 3.56
C SER A 119 13.32 -14.94 2.34
N ALA A 120 14.19 -15.49 1.51
CA ALA A 120 13.98 -15.86 0.11
C ALA A 120 12.98 -17.03 -0.15
N THR A 121 11.97 -17.17 0.72
CA THR A 121 11.10 -18.34 0.92
C THR A 121 9.65 -18.13 0.45
N SER A 122 9.24 -16.94 0.00
CA SER A 122 7.97 -16.76 -0.73
C SER A 122 7.96 -17.46 -2.10
N ARG A 123 9.07 -18.14 -2.47
CA ARG A 123 9.20 -19.05 -3.61
C ARG A 123 8.22 -20.24 -3.60
N ARG A 124 7.59 -20.60 -2.47
CA ARG A 124 6.69 -21.77 -2.39
C ARG A 124 5.18 -21.49 -2.44
N MET A 125 4.73 -20.24 -2.33
CA MET A 125 3.29 -19.93 -2.34
C MET A 125 2.73 -19.57 -3.73
N LEU A 126 3.59 -19.53 -4.77
CA LEU A 126 3.17 -19.42 -6.17
C LEU A 126 3.19 -20.77 -6.91
N SER A 127 3.45 -21.87 -6.20
CA SER A 127 3.33 -23.23 -6.72
C SER A 127 2.14 -23.94 -6.09
N VAL A 128 0.94 -23.47 -6.39
CA VAL A 128 -0.25 -24.33 -6.46
C VAL A 128 -0.97 -23.93 -7.74
N ALA A 129 -1.06 -24.90 -8.64
CA ALA A 129 -1.70 -24.85 -9.93
C ALA A 129 -3.20 -24.52 -9.82
#